data_AF-A0A6P0XUR4-F1
#
_entry.id   AF-A0A6P0XUR4-F1
#
_cell.length_a   1.000
_cell.length_b   1.000
_cell.length_c   1.000
_cell.angle_alpha   90.00
_cell.angle_beta   90.00
_cell.angle_gamma   90.00
#
_symmetry.space_group_name_H-M   'P 1'
#
loop_
_entity.id
_entity.type
_entity.pdbx_description
1 polymer ?
#
loop_
_entity_poly.entity_id
_entity_poly.type
_entity_poly.pdbx_seq_one_letter_code
_entity_poly.pdbx_strand_id
1 'polypeptide(L)' 'MAETYLLEKLKSVEQTYNELTLRLADPDIAKDPTEFQKVAKARSSLEEVVNTYEEWKNTQEELADAKEILKEAGGDQEME' A
#
# COMPACT_ATOMS: atom_id res chain seq x y z
N MET A 1 2.78 18.49 -7.67
CA MET A 1 2.22 19.38 -6.62
C MET A 1 0.80 18.99 -6.16
N ALA A 2 -0.09 18.42 -6.99
CA ALA A 2 -1.30 17.75 -6.52
C ALA A 2 -1.07 16.24 -6.24
N GLU A 3 -0.28 15.60 -7.11
CA GLU A 3 0.09 14.19 -7.02
C GLU A 3 0.78 13.82 -5.70
N THR A 4 1.85 14.56 -5.33
CA THR A 4 2.57 14.34 -4.06
C THR A 4 1.65 14.43 -2.84
N TYR A 5 0.73 15.38 -2.81
CA TYR A 5 -0.22 15.52 -1.71
C TYR A 5 -1.18 14.32 -1.62
N LEU A 6 -1.69 13.83 -2.76
CA LEU A 6 -2.53 12.65 -2.80
C LEU A 6 -1.78 11.39 -2.33
N LEU A 7 -0.53 11.22 -2.75
CA LEU A 7 0.31 10.10 -2.33
C LEU A 7 0.58 10.11 -0.81
N GLU A 8 0.87 11.27 -0.24
CA GLU A 8 1.01 11.39 1.22
C GLU A 8 -0.31 11.08 1.96
N LYS A 9 -1.46 11.41 1.37
CA LYS A 9 -2.77 11.02 1.92
C LYS A 9 -3.00 9.51 1.85
N LEU A 10 -2.70 8.86 0.72
CA LEU A 10 -2.82 7.41 0.59
C LEU A 10 -1.89 6.68 1.57
N LYS A 11 -0.67 7.16 1.75
CA LYS A 11 0.26 6.67 2.77
C LYS A 11 -0.28 6.80 4.19
N SER A 12 -0.92 7.91 4.52
CA SER A 12 -1.57 8.09 5.84
C SER A 12 -2.77 7.15 6.04
N VAL A 13 -3.53 6.86 4.98
CA VAL A 13 -4.61 5.86 5.02
C VAL A 13 -4.06 4.46 5.26
N GLU A 14 -2.99 4.07 4.55
CA GLU A 14 -2.28 2.81 4.74
C GLU A 14 -1.76 2.66 6.18
N GLN A 15 -1.14 3.70 6.74
CA GLN A 15 -0.70 3.71 8.14
C GLN A 15 -1.85 3.45 9.11
N THR A 16 -2.97 4.16 8.94
CA THR A 16 -4.17 4.00 9.78
C THR A 16 -4.73 2.59 9.68
N TYR A 17 -4.80 2.03 8.47
CA TYR A 17 -5.24 0.66 8.25
C TYR A 17 -4.35 -0.38 8.94
N ASN A 18 -3.03 -0.19 8.90
CA ASN A 18 -2.07 -1.06 9.57
C ASN A 18 -2.20 -0.97 11.10
N GLU A 19 -2.36 0.24 11.65
CA GLU A 19 -2.62 0.44 13.08
C GLU A 19 -3.92 -0.24 13.53
N LEU A 20 -5.00 -0.12 12.75
CA LEU A 20 -6.26 -0.80 13.06
C LEU A 20 -6.11 -2.32 12.99
N THR A 21 -5.33 -2.84 12.03
CA THR A 21 -5.03 -4.27 11.92
C THR A 21 -4.25 -4.77 13.14
N LEU A 22 -3.25 -4.01 13.61
CA LEU A 22 -2.53 -4.32 14.85
C LEU A 22 -3.45 -4.29 16.08
N ARG A 23 -4.36 -3.32 16.17
CA ARG A 23 -5.35 -3.25 17.25
C ARG A 23 -6.31 -4.45 17.26
N LEU A 24 -6.65 -5.03 16.11
CA LEU A 24 -7.44 -6.26 16.07
C LEU A 24 -6.70 -7.48 16.61
N ALA A 25 -5.36 -7.44 16.62
CA ALA A 25 -4.53 -8.49 17.21
C ALA A 25 -4.31 -8.29 18.73
N ASP A 26 -4.72 -7.15 19.30
CA ASP A 26 -4.61 -6.87 20.72
C ASP A 26 -5.64 -7.72 21.52
N PRO A 27 -5.21 -8.56 22.47
CA PRO A 27 -6.11 -9.37 23.30
C PRO A 27 -7.15 -8.56 24.08
N ASP A 28 -6.86 -7.31 24.44
CA ASP A 28 -7.81 -6.47 25.18
C ASP A 28 -8.92 -5.96 24.27
N ILE A 29 -8.62 -5.68 23.01
CA ILE A 29 -9.63 -5.37 21.98
C ILE A 29 -10.40 -6.63 21.60
N ALA A 30 -9.74 -7.77 21.44
CA ALA A 30 -10.37 -9.02 21.04
C ALA A 30 -11.39 -9.54 22.06
N LYS A 31 -11.24 -9.18 23.34
CA LYS A 31 -12.17 -9.54 24.43
C LYS A 31 -13.37 -8.59 24.55
N ASP A 32 -13.34 -7.42 23.90
CA ASP A 32 -14.45 -6.48 23.85
C ASP A 32 -15.15 -6.57 22.48
N PRO A 33 -16.30 -7.26 22.36
CA PRO A 33 -16.99 -7.43 21.08
C PRO A 33 -17.40 -6.11 20.43
N THR A 34 -17.69 -5.08 21.23
CA THR A 34 -18.18 -3.79 20.72
C THR A 34 -17.03 -3.01 20.10
N GLU A 35 -15.91 -2.88 20.83
CA GLU A 35 -14.72 -2.23 20.28
C GLU A 35 -14.09 -3.04 19.15
N PHE A 36 -14.06 -4.37 19.23
CA PHE A 36 -13.63 -5.23 18.12
C PHE A 36 -14.42 -4.96 16.85
N GLN A 37 -15.76 -4.96 16.92
CA GLN A 37 -16.61 -4.72 15.75
C GLN A 37 -16.37 -3.32 15.14
N LYS A 38 -16.18 -2.31 15.99
CA LYS A 38 -15.90 -0.94 15.57
C LYS A 38 -14.55 -0.82 14.87
N VAL A 39 -13.50 -1.40 15.43
CA VAL A 39 -12.15 -1.42 14.83
C VAL A 39 -12.17 -2.21 13.52
N ALA A 40 -12.83 -3.37 13.49
CA ALA A 40 -12.94 -4.21 12.31
C ALA A 40 -13.66 -3.51 11.16
N LYS A 41 -14.77 -2.81 11.45
CA LYS A 41 -15.51 -2.03 10.46
C LYS A 41 -14.68 -0.85 9.93
N ALA A 42 -13.96 -0.16 10.81
CA ALA A 42 -13.06 0.92 10.40
C ALA A 42 -11.94 0.40 9.50
N ARG A 43 -11.26 -0.70 9.87
CA ARG A 43 -10.21 -1.32 9.06
C ARG A 43 -10.74 -1.77 7.69
N SER A 44 -11.88 -2.47 7.66
CA SER A 44 -12.50 -2.94 6.42
C SER A 44 -12.90 -1.79 5.50
N SER A 45 -13.33 -0.64 6.04
CA SER A 45 -13.66 0.53 5.21
C SER A 45 -12.46 1.15 4.48
N LEU A 46 -11.23 0.84 4.90
CA LEU A 46 -10.00 1.33 4.28
C LEU A 46 -9.36 0.30 3.34
N GLU A 47 -9.81 -0.96 3.38
CA GLU A 47 -9.14 -2.10 2.74
C GLU A 47 -9.02 -1.94 1.23
N GLU A 48 -10.09 -1.56 0.53
CA GLU A 48 -10.06 -1.38 -0.92
C GLU A 48 -9.04 -0.30 -1.33
N VAL A 49 -9.02 0.83 -0.62
CA VAL A 49 -8.10 1.94 -0.90
C VAL A 49 -6.64 1.52 -0.69
N VAL A 50 -6.36 0.78 0.38
CA VAL A 50 -5.01 0.29 0.68
C VAL A 50 -4.56 -0.74 -0.35
N ASN A 51 -5.42 -1.70 -0.69
CA ASN A 51 -5.10 -2.73 -1.68
C ASN A 51 -4.78 -2.11 -3.04
N THR A 52 -5.59 -1.15 -3.50
CA THR A 52 -5.32 -0.43 -4.75
C THR A 52 -4.03 0.40 -4.68
N TYR A 53 -3.72 1.00 -3.54
CA TYR A 53 -2.47 1.74 -3.36
C TYR A 53 -1.24 0.82 -3.35
N GLU A 54 -1.33 -0.36 -2.75
CA GLU A 54 -0.29 -1.39 -2.80
C GLU A 54 -0.07 -1.90 -4.23
N GLU A 55 -1.14 -2.22 -4.95
CA GLU A 55 -1.07 -2.62 -6.36
C GLU A 55 -0.38 -1.54 -7.21
N TRP A 56 -0.77 -0.27 -7.04
CA TRP A 56 -0.12 0.85 -7.72
C TRP A 56 1.37 0.93 -7.41
N LYS A 57 1.80 0.77 -6.15
CA LYS A 57 3.21 0.77 -5.77
C LYS A 57 3.98 -0.35 -6.49
N ASN A 58 3.42 -1.56 -6.50
CA ASN A 58 4.04 -2.72 -7.15
C ASN A 58 4.15 -2.51 -8.66
N THR A 59 3.10 -2.03 -9.33
CA THR A 59 3.16 -1.73 -10.77
C THR A 59 4.19 -0.65 -11.11
N GLN A 60 4.40 0.33 -10.21
CA GLN A 60 5.43 1.35 -10.39
C GLN A 60 6.85 0.78 -10.27
N GLU A 61 7.07 -0.18 -9.37
CA GLU A 61 8.32 -0.92 -9.24
C GLU A 61 8.57 -1.79 -10.48
N GLU A 62 7.58 -2.60 -10.88
CA GLU A 62 7.65 -3.41 -12.11
C GLU A 62 7.96 -2.57 -13.35
N LEU A 63 7.36 -1.38 -13.46
CA LEU A 63 7.64 -0.45 -14.55
C LEU A 63 9.07 0.09 -14.52
N ALA A 64 9.61 0.35 -13.33
CA ALA A 64 10.98 0.81 -13.17
C ALA A 64 11.96 -0.29 -13.58
N ASP A 65 11.74 -1.51 -13.08
CA ASP A 65 12.57 -2.68 -13.39
C ASP A 65 12.53 -3.01 -14.89
N ALA A 66 11.35 -3.00 -15.52
CA ALA A 66 11.21 -3.24 -16.95
C ALA A 66 11.97 -2.20 -17.80
N LYS A 67 12.01 -0.93 -17.36
CA LYS A 67 12.79 0.12 -18.02
C LYS A 67 14.29 -0.07 -17.86
N GLU A 68 14.73 -0.57 -16.71
CA GLU A 68 16.13 -0.91 -16.47
C GLU A 68 16.58 -2.07 -17.37
N ILE A 69 15.79 -3.14 -17.43
CA ILE A 69 16.03 -4.28 -18.34
C ILE A 69 16.10 -3.80 -19.80
N LEU A 70 15.19 -2.93 -20.24
CA LEU A 70 15.21 -2.40 -21.61
C LEU A 70 16.48 -1.59 -21.89
N LYS A 71 16.94 -0.80 -20.92
CA LYS A 71 18.16 0.00 -21.03
C LYS A 71 19.41 -0.89 -21.13
N GLU A 72 19.47 -1.94 -20.33
CA GLU A 72 20.53 -2.94 -20.38
C GLU A 72 20.54 -3.68 -21.73
N ALA A 73 19.37 -4.11 -22.22
CA ALA A 73 19.25 -4.79 -23.51
C ALA A 73 19.58 -3.89 -24.72
N GLY A 74 19.26 -2.59 -24.65
CA GLY A 74 19.59 -1.63 -25.70
C GLY A 74 21.06 -1.20 -25.73
N GLY A 75 21.76 -1.29 -24.58
CA GLY A 75 23.20 -1.00 -24.49
C GLY A 75 24.09 -2.06 -25.15
N ASP A 76 23.57 -3.28 -25.35
CA ASP A 76 24.28 -4.37 -26.02
C ASP A 76 24.23 -4.25 -27.57
N GLN A 77 23.27 -3.50 -28.12
CA GLN A 77 23.16 -3.27 -29.58
C GLN A 77 24.08 -2.17 -30.12
N GLU A 78 24.66 -1.32 -29.27
CA GLU A 78 25.70 -0.35 -29.66
C GLU A 78 27.13 -0.90 -29.57
N MET A 79 27.30 -2.16 -29.15
CA MET A 79 28.59 -2.87 -29.10
C MET A 79 28.80 -3.86 -30.28
N GLU A 80 28.22 -3.60 -31.45
CA GLU A 80 28.65 -4.20 -32.73
C GLU A 80 28.97 -3.15 -33.82
#